data_AF-A0A0B1R526-F1
#
_entry.id   AF-A0A0B1R526-F1
#
_cell.length_a   1.000
_cell.length_b   1.000
_cell.length_c   1.000
_cell.angle_alpha   90.00
_cell.angle_beta   90.00
_cell.angle_gamma   90.00
#
_symmetry.space_group_name_H-M   'P 1'
#
loop_
_entity.id
_entity.type
_entity.pdbx_description
1 polymer ?
#
loop_
_entity_poly.entity_id
_entity_poly.type
_entity_poly.pdbx_seq_one_letter_code
_entity_poly.pdbx_strand_id
1 'polypeptide(L)'
;MLYMYPEYSASGLTTGARSLPVITRALREDAPASVHQERVEHAVFNWGLPLRYSCLPVRRRLKRMMLTLQRCGEAGDNREREAFTPAADYARSVIDTAMLRGELRCRPSGEMAHAWLMLTRELLSLTAGAQQDKALLRREVRRRTADFLSRYGAEARV
;
A
#
# COMPACT_ATOMS: atom_id res chain seq x y z
N MET A 1 -49.79 -36.19 -17.45
CA MET A 1 -49.49 -37.33 -16.56
C MET A 1 -47.99 -37.35 -16.25
N LEU A 2 -47.67 -37.15 -14.98
CA LEU A 2 -46.65 -37.86 -14.16
C LEU A 2 -45.20 -37.88 -14.72
N TYR A 3 -44.31 -36.98 -14.27
CA TYR A 3 -43.46 -37.06 -13.06
C TYR A 3 -42.54 -38.29 -13.01
N MET A 4 -41.22 -38.04 -12.94
CA MET A 4 -40.40 -38.44 -11.78
C MET A 4 -39.02 -37.75 -11.84
N TYR A 5 -38.71 -37.02 -10.77
CA TYR A 5 -37.39 -36.56 -10.36
C TYR A 5 -36.52 -37.74 -9.91
N PRO A 6 -35.20 -37.54 -9.84
CA PRO A 6 -34.49 -37.82 -8.58
C PRO A 6 -33.90 -36.50 -8.09
N GLU A 7 -34.45 -35.91 -7.03
CA GLU A 7 -34.16 -36.21 -5.63
C GLU A 7 -32.85 -35.52 -5.19
N TYR A 8 -33.00 -34.33 -4.58
CA TYR A 8 -32.90 -34.08 -3.11
C TYR A 8 -31.45 -33.70 -2.75
N SER A 9 -31.16 -32.72 -1.91
CA SER A 9 -31.92 -31.68 -1.23
C SER A 9 -30.85 -30.72 -0.68
N ALA A 10 -31.08 -29.40 -0.72
CA ALA A 10 -31.61 -28.60 0.39
C ALA A 10 -30.74 -28.74 1.67
N SER A 11 -30.33 -27.73 2.39
CA SER A 11 -30.82 -26.35 2.61
C SER A 11 -29.77 -25.78 3.59
N GLY A 12 -29.35 -24.52 3.54
CA GLY A 12 -30.14 -23.40 4.06
C GLY A 12 -29.86 -23.19 5.55
N LEU A 13 -29.95 -21.92 5.98
CA LEU A 13 -30.01 -21.42 7.37
C LEU A 13 -28.65 -21.16 8.05
N THR A 14 -28.42 -20.14 8.88
CA THR A 14 -29.18 -18.96 9.34
C THR A 14 -28.23 -18.11 10.18
N THR A 15 -28.54 -16.83 10.25
CA THR A 15 -28.14 -15.85 11.25
C THR A 15 -28.33 -16.33 12.70
N GLY A 16 -27.30 -16.12 13.55
CA GLY A 16 -27.39 -15.74 14.97
C GLY A 16 -27.83 -16.75 16.03
N ALA A 17 -26.96 -17.04 17.01
CA ALA A 17 -27.24 -16.91 18.46
C ALA A 17 -26.10 -17.48 19.32
N ARG A 18 -25.74 -16.71 20.35
CA ARG A 18 -25.10 -17.04 21.63
C ARG A 18 -24.74 -18.50 21.91
N SER A 19 -23.46 -18.73 22.16
CA SER A 19 -22.98 -19.76 23.09
C SER A 19 -21.88 -19.19 23.98
N LEU A 20 -22.20 -18.99 25.26
CA LEU A 20 -21.23 -18.75 26.32
C LEU A 20 -20.47 -20.05 26.58
N PRO A 21 -19.13 -20.07 26.61
CA PRO A 21 -18.43 -21.14 27.30
C PRO A 21 -18.31 -20.77 28.78
N VAL A 22 -19.07 -21.48 29.61
CA VAL A 22 -18.77 -21.64 31.05
C VAL A 22 -17.44 -22.39 31.12
N ILE A 23 -16.38 -21.71 31.56
CA ILE A 23 -15.12 -22.35 31.95
C ILE A 23 -14.85 -22.00 33.41
N THR A 24 -14.90 -23.04 34.22
CA THR A 24 -14.55 -23.14 35.63
C THR A 24 -13.18 -22.53 35.92
N ARG A 25 -13.09 -21.72 36.99
CA ARG A 25 -11.83 -21.25 37.56
C ARG A 25 -11.13 -22.38 38.31
N ALA A 26 -9.85 -22.62 38.02
CA ALA A 26 -8.90 -23.16 38.98
C ALA A 26 -7.49 -22.61 38.74
N LEU A 27 -6.97 -21.96 39.79
CA LEU A 27 -5.60 -21.60 40.17
C LEU A 27 -4.42 -21.78 39.19
N ARG A 28 -3.82 -20.61 38.87
CA ARG A 28 -2.42 -20.20 39.15
C ARG A 28 -1.26 -21.12 38.72
N GLU A 29 -0.58 -20.71 37.65
CA GLU A 29 0.89 -20.77 37.52
C GLU A 29 1.34 -19.53 36.73
N ASP A 30 2.29 -18.78 37.30
CA ASP A 30 2.81 -17.52 36.76
C ASP A 30 3.58 -17.78 35.45
N ALA A 31 2.95 -17.52 34.31
CA ALA A 31 3.63 -17.54 33.01
C ALA A 31 4.40 -16.22 32.81
N PRO A 32 5.67 -16.25 32.38
CA PRO A 32 6.44 -15.03 32.18
C PRO A 32 5.78 -14.19 31.09
N ALA A 33 5.68 -12.88 31.37
CA ALA A 33 5.16 -11.87 30.47
C ALA A 33 5.60 -12.15 29.04
N SER A 34 4.63 -12.43 28.16
CA SER A 34 4.87 -12.64 26.75
C SER A 34 5.62 -11.43 26.23
N VAL A 35 6.90 -11.62 25.91
CA VAL A 35 7.67 -10.68 25.10
C VAL A 35 6.86 -10.52 23.82
N HIS A 36 6.16 -9.39 23.68
CA HIS A 36 5.57 -9.00 22.43
C HIS A 36 6.71 -8.77 21.46
N GLN A 37 7.13 -9.86 20.82
CA GLN A 37 7.97 -9.82 19.65
C GLN A 37 7.10 -9.17 18.58
N GLU A 38 7.19 -7.85 18.47
CA GLU A 38 6.67 -7.10 17.34
C GLU A 38 7.28 -7.74 16.10
N ARG A 39 6.52 -8.64 15.48
CA ARG A 39 6.87 -9.22 14.20
C ARG A 39 6.85 -8.04 13.24
N VAL A 40 8.04 -7.49 12.96
CA VAL A 40 8.23 -6.51 11.91
C VAL A 40 7.95 -7.26 10.61
N GLU A 41 6.68 -7.34 10.25
CA GLU A 41 6.26 -7.89 8.97
C GLU A 41 6.81 -6.98 7.88
N HIS A 42 7.98 -7.33 7.36
CA HIS A 42 8.49 -6.78 6.13
C HIS A 42 7.46 -7.08 5.04
N ALA A 43 6.69 -6.06 4.66
CA ALA A 43 5.69 -6.21 3.61
C ALA A 43 6.43 -6.40 2.29
N VAL A 44 6.36 -7.62 1.75
CA VAL A 44 6.92 -7.93 0.44
C VAL A 44 6.24 -7.07 -0.63
N PHE A 45 7.03 -6.51 -1.54
CA PHE A 45 6.55 -5.68 -2.62
C PHE A 45 5.63 -6.49 -3.55
N ASN A 46 4.38 -6.06 -3.72
CA ASN A 46 3.38 -6.77 -4.54
C ASN A 46 3.33 -6.20 -5.96
N TRP A 47 3.69 -7.03 -6.94
CA TRP A 47 3.76 -6.67 -8.36
C TRP A 47 2.40 -6.30 -9.01
N GLY A 48 1.27 -6.64 -8.38
CA GLY A 48 -0.07 -6.26 -8.85
C GLY A 48 -0.53 -4.86 -8.44
N LEU A 49 0.25 -4.14 -7.63
CA LEU A 49 -0.11 -2.81 -7.11
C LEU A 49 -0.39 -1.75 -8.20
N PRO A 50 0.40 -1.63 -9.29
CA PRO A 50 0.08 -0.67 -10.36
C PRO A 50 -1.29 -0.91 -11.00
N LEU A 51 -1.67 -2.17 -11.21
CA LEU A 51 -2.98 -2.51 -11.80
C LEU A 51 -4.13 -2.20 -10.84
N ARG A 52 -3.97 -2.54 -9.56
CA ARG A 52 -4.99 -2.35 -8.52
C ARG A 52 -5.47 -0.90 -8.38
N TYR A 53 -4.58 0.05 -8.64
CA TYR A 53 -4.87 1.47 -8.48
C TYR A 53 -4.94 2.22 -9.81
N SER A 54 -4.88 1.50 -10.93
CA SER A 54 -4.84 2.10 -12.26
C SER A 54 -5.99 3.08 -12.49
N CYS A 55 -7.23 2.78 -12.08
CA CYS A 55 -8.42 3.64 -12.25
C CYS A 55 -8.46 4.89 -11.35
N LEU A 56 -7.57 5.03 -10.37
CA LEU A 56 -7.57 6.19 -9.48
C LEU A 56 -6.90 7.41 -10.12
N PRO A 57 -7.28 8.65 -9.72
CA PRO A 57 -6.56 9.85 -10.11
C PRO A 57 -5.08 9.80 -9.70
N VAL A 58 -4.19 10.39 -10.50
CA VAL A 58 -2.72 10.39 -10.27
C VAL A 58 -2.36 10.73 -8.84
N ARG A 59 -3.00 11.73 -8.23
CA ARG A 59 -2.75 12.16 -6.86
C ARG A 59 -2.97 11.04 -5.84
N ARG A 60 -3.98 10.19 -6.03
CA ARG A 60 -4.24 9.04 -5.16
C ARG A 60 -3.24 7.90 -5.42
N ARG A 61 -2.90 7.65 -6.69
CA ARG A 61 -1.92 6.63 -7.09
C ARG A 61 -0.54 6.92 -6.49
N LEU A 62 -0.06 8.15 -6.65
CA LEU A 62 1.19 8.64 -6.05
C LEU A 62 1.22 8.46 -4.53
N LYS A 63 0.22 8.96 -3.80
CA LYS A 63 0.14 8.78 -2.34
C LYS A 63 0.24 7.32 -1.91
N ARG A 64 -0.49 6.43 -2.60
CA ARG A 64 -0.48 4.98 -2.31
C ARG A 64 0.88 4.37 -2.62
N MET A 65 1.50 4.76 -3.73
CA MET A 65 2.83 4.31 -4.10
C MET A 65 3.87 4.69 -3.04
N MET A 66 3.95 5.96 -2.62
CA MET A 66 4.92 6.40 -1.60
C MET A 66 4.71 5.72 -0.24
N LEU A 67 3.45 5.50 0.17
CA LEU A 67 3.16 4.73 1.38
C LEU A 67 3.56 3.25 1.26
N THR A 68 3.40 2.67 0.07
CA THR A 68 3.82 1.28 -0.17
C THR A 68 5.33 1.16 -0.11
N LEU A 69 6.05 2.02 -0.83
CA LEU A 69 7.51 2.05 -0.84
C LEU A 69 8.09 2.34 0.56
N GLN A 70 7.43 3.21 1.33
CA GLN A 70 7.79 3.45 2.73
C GLN A 70 7.64 2.18 3.58
N ARG A 71 6.53 1.44 3.41
CA ARG A 71 6.28 0.20 4.16
C ARG A 71 7.26 -0.93 3.79
N CYS A 72 7.64 -1.01 2.52
CA CYS A 72 8.55 -2.05 2.03
C CYS A 72 10.03 -1.75 2.34
N GLY A 73 10.39 -0.52 2.74
CA GLY A 73 11.79 -0.11 2.92
C GLY A 73 12.60 0.02 1.62
N GLU A 74 12.00 -0.30 0.48
CA GLU A 74 12.61 -0.38 -0.86
C GLU A 74 13.23 0.92 -1.38
N ALA A 75 12.88 2.09 -0.81
CA ALA A 75 13.52 3.34 -1.19
C ALA A 75 14.87 3.60 -0.45
N GLY A 76 15.30 2.68 0.43
CA GLY A 76 16.52 2.80 1.24
C GLY A 76 17.79 2.13 0.69
N ASP A 77 17.68 1.04 -0.09
CA ASP A 77 18.78 0.08 -0.21
C ASP A 77 19.66 0.15 -1.46
N ASN A 78 19.50 1.15 -2.33
CA ASN A 78 20.36 1.24 -3.52
C ASN A 78 21.63 2.06 -3.26
N ARG A 79 22.67 1.36 -2.81
CA ARG A 79 24.07 1.78 -2.96
C ARG A 79 24.57 1.69 -4.41
N GLU A 80 23.76 1.17 -5.34
CA GLU A 80 24.17 0.99 -6.72
C GLU A 80 23.36 1.84 -7.68
N ARG A 81 24.10 2.46 -8.59
CA ARG A 81 23.72 3.54 -9.50
C ARG A 81 22.97 3.02 -10.72
N GLU A 82 22.40 1.80 -10.69
CA GLU A 82 22.03 1.06 -11.89
C GLU A 82 20.58 0.55 -11.92
N ALA A 83 19.76 1.37 -12.57
CA ALA A 83 18.78 1.05 -13.60
C ALA A 83 17.51 0.19 -13.32
N PHE A 84 17.50 -0.81 -12.44
CA PHE A 84 16.37 -1.77 -12.37
C PHE A 84 16.03 -2.25 -10.97
N THR A 85 15.20 -1.48 -10.26
CA THR A 85 14.62 -1.92 -8.99
C THR A 85 13.11 -2.05 -9.12
N PRO A 86 12.46 -3.00 -8.41
CA PRO A 86 11.01 -3.13 -8.36
C PRO A 86 10.30 -1.79 -8.11
N ALA A 87 10.86 -1.00 -7.19
CA ALA A 87 10.39 0.35 -6.88
C ALA A 87 10.48 1.32 -8.08
N ALA A 88 11.59 1.28 -8.83
CA ALA A 88 11.78 2.12 -10.01
C ALA A 88 10.83 1.74 -11.14
N ASP A 89 10.63 0.47 -11.41
CA ASP A 89 9.72 0.01 -12.46
C ASP A 89 8.26 0.30 -12.11
N TYR A 90 7.89 0.16 -10.84
CA TYR A 90 6.57 0.60 -10.37
C TYR A 90 6.37 2.11 -10.51
N ALA A 91 7.37 2.91 -10.14
CA ALA A 91 7.32 4.36 -10.29
C ALA A 91 7.17 4.77 -11.76
N ARG A 92 7.97 4.18 -12.66
CA ARG A 92 7.87 4.38 -14.11
C ARG A 92 6.46 4.03 -14.61
N SER A 93 5.94 2.84 -14.28
CA SER A 93 4.61 2.41 -14.69
C SER A 93 3.49 3.36 -14.25
N VAL A 94 3.52 3.86 -13.01
CA VAL A 94 2.52 4.83 -12.52
C VAL A 94 2.64 6.16 -13.26
N ILE A 95 3.85 6.61 -13.53
CA ILE A 95 4.13 7.87 -14.24
C ILE A 95 3.72 7.77 -15.70
N ASP A 96 4.13 6.73 -16.42
CA ASP A 96 3.76 6.49 -17.81
C ASP A 96 2.24 6.44 -17.96
N THR A 97 1.54 5.73 -17.05
CA THR A 97 0.07 5.68 -17.07
C THR A 97 -0.55 7.05 -16.81
N ALA A 98 0.05 7.88 -15.97
CA ALA A 98 -0.46 9.23 -15.70
C ALA A 98 -0.19 10.20 -16.86
N MET A 99 0.94 10.05 -17.56
CA MET A 99 1.24 10.77 -18.79
C MET A 99 0.26 10.37 -19.91
N LEU A 100 0.03 9.07 -20.12
CA LEU A 100 -0.93 8.56 -21.11
C LEU A 100 -2.35 9.08 -20.88
N ARG A 101 -2.71 9.39 -19.63
CA ARG A 101 -4.00 9.97 -19.26
C ARG A 101 -4.05 11.50 -19.29
N GLY A 102 -2.94 12.15 -19.63
CA GLY A 102 -2.82 13.61 -19.61
C GLY A 102 -2.90 14.21 -18.21
N GLU A 103 -2.65 13.44 -17.15
CA GLU A 103 -2.63 13.94 -15.77
C GLU A 103 -1.27 14.56 -15.40
N LEU A 104 -0.20 14.12 -16.07
CA LEU A 104 1.16 14.65 -15.94
C LEU A 104 1.63 15.22 -17.28
N ARG A 105 2.54 16.20 -17.23
CA ARG A 105 3.18 16.80 -18.40
C ARG A 105 4.02 15.76 -19.13
N CYS A 106 4.15 15.92 -20.45
CA CYS A 106 5.03 15.08 -21.25
C CYS A 106 6.50 15.41 -20.91
N ARG A 107 7.14 14.54 -20.13
CA ARG A 107 8.55 14.63 -19.68
C ARG A 107 9.15 13.21 -19.67
N PRO A 108 10.48 13.07 -19.65
CA PRO A 108 11.09 11.74 -19.54
C PRO A 108 10.64 11.02 -18.26
N SER A 109 9.96 9.89 -18.40
CA SER A 109 9.38 9.18 -17.24
C SER A 109 10.44 8.68 -16.27
N GLY A 110 11.64 8.36 -16.74
CA GLY A 110 12.79 8.02 -15.91
C GLY A 110 13.22 9.15 -14.97
N GLU A 111 13.23 10.40 -15.45
CA GLU A 111 13.56 11.59 -14.63
C GLU A 111 12.53 11.77 -13.52
N MET A 112 11.25 11.72 -13.89
CA MET A 112 10.14 11.86 -12.95
C MET A 112 10.09 10.72 -11.92
N ALA A 113 10.36 9.49 -12.35
CA ALA A 113 10.40 8.32 -11.47
C ALA A 113 11.56 8.45 -10.47
N HIS A 114 12.72 8.87 -10.94
CA HIS A 114 13.87 9.14 -10.08
C HIS A 114 13.55 10.23 -9.05
N ALA A 115 12.98 11.36 -9.47
CA ALA A 115 12.56 12.43 -8.56
C ALA A 115 11.54 11.94 -7.51
N TRP A 116 10.58 11.09 -7.92
CA TRP A 116 9.61 10.51 -7.01
C TRP A 116 10.25 9.56 -5.96
N LEU A 117 11.18 8.73 -6.40
CA LEU A 117 11.91 7.83 -5.50
C LEU A 117 12.79 8.60 -4.51
N MET A 118 13.44 9.69 -4.95
CA MET A 118 14.21 10.56 -4.06
C MET A 118 13.34 11.17 -2.94
N LEU A 119 12.16 11.68 -3.29
CA LEU A 119 11.18 12.17 -2.29
C LEU A 119 10.75 11.09 -1.31
N THR A 120 10.65 9.84 -1.77
CA THR A 120 10.28 8.70 -0.95
C THR A 120 11.42 8.28 -0.02
N ARG A 121 12.68 8.36 -0.47
CA ARG A 121 13.87 8.11 0.34
C ARG A 121 14.04 9.15 1.44
N GLU A 122 13.84 10.43 1.13
CA GLU A 122 13.84 11.50 2.13
C GLU A 122 12.72 11.32 3.17
N LEU A 123 11.57 10.76 2.76
CA LEU A 123 10.49 10.42 3.69
C LEU A 123 10.89 9.27 4.62
N LEU A 124 11.55 8.24 4.08
CA LEU A 124 12.08 7.13 4.87
C LEU A 124 13.09 7.61 5.91
N SER A 125 14.04 8.45 5.53
CA SER A 125 15.04 8.97 6.48
C SER A 125 14.41 9.79 7.61
N LEU A 126 13.36 10.57 7.32
CA LEU A 126 12.62 11.32 8.35
C LEU A 126 11.82 10.42 9.30
N THR A 127 11.49 9.20 8.88
CA THR A 127 10.62 8.27 9.65
C THR A 127 11.39 7.09 10.25
N ALA A 128 12.70 7.00 10.00
CA ALA A 128 13.55 5.90 10.46
C ALA A 128 13.82 5.87 11.97
N GLY A 129 13.53 6.96 12.70
CA GLY A 129 13.85 7.08 14.13
C GLY A 129 12.67 7.34 15.07
N ALA A 130 11.44 7.43 14.56
CA ALA A 130 10.27 7.76 15.36
C ALA A 130 9.27 6.61 15.32
N GLN A 131 8.77 6.22 16.49
CA GLN A 131 7.55 5.42 16.64
C GLN A 131 6.50 6.04 15.72
N GLN A 132 6.14 5.32 14.65
CA GLN A 132 5.58 5.91 13.43
C GLN A 132 4.35 6.79 13.72
N ASP A 133 4.55 8.10 13.79
CA ASP A 133 3.41 9.02 13.83
C ASP A 133 2.75 8.98 12.45
N LYS A 134 1.69 8.16 12.37
CA LYS A 134 0.89 7.97 11.16
C LYS A 134 0.29 9.29 10.67
N ALA A 135 0.03 10.25 11.55
CA ALA A 135 -0.49 11.56 11.16
C ALA A 135 0.60 12.39 10.48
N LEU A 136 1.81 12.42 11.04
CA LEU A 136 2.98 13.07 10.45
C LEU A 136 3.33 12.45 9.09
N LEU A 137 3.40 11.13 9.00
CA LEU A 137 3.65 10.41 7.73
C LEU A 137 2.60 10.80 6.67
N ARG A 138 1.32 10.79 7.02
CA ARG A 138 0.24 11.15 6.09
C ARG A 138 0.31 12.62 5.68
N ARG A 139 0.62 13.53 6.60
CA ARG A 139 0.80 14.96 6.30
C ARG A 139 1.93 15.15 5.29
N GLU A 140 3.04 14.47 5.53
CA GLU A 140 4.24 14.63 4.73
C GLU A 140 4.12 13.99 3.34
N VAL A 141 3.49 12.82 3.24
CA VAL A 141 3.13 12.21 1.95
C VAL A 141 2.23 13.15 1.14
N ARG A 142 1.24 13.81 1.78
CA ARG A 142 0.37 14.77 1.09
C ARG A 142 1.15 15.97 0.57
N ARG A 143 2.05 16.51 1.37
CA ARG A 143 2.90 17.66 1.02
C ARG A 143 3.78 17.33 -0.19
N ARG A 144 4.60 16.28 -0.10
CA ARG A 144 5.48 15.85 -1.20
C ARG A 144 4.73 15.50 -2.47
N THR A 145 3.54 14.88 -2.35
CA THR A 145 2.69 14.64 -3.53
C THR A 145 2.24 15.95 -4.18
N ALA A 146 1.86 16.95 -3.39
CA ALA A 146 1.46 18.26 -3.93
C ALA A 146 2.65 18.96 -4.61
N ASP A 147 3.83 18.91 -3.99
CA ASP A 147 5.06 19.50 -4.54
C ASP A 147 5.49 18.81 -5.85
N PHE A 148 5.30 17.49 -5.96
CA PHE A 148 5.56 16.78 -7.20
C PHE A 148 4.56 17.18 -8.30
N LEU A 149 3.28 17.27 -7.96
CA LEU A 149 2.23 17.64 -8.91
C LEU A 149 2.30 19.11 -9.33
N SER A 150 2.82 20.02 -8.50
CA SER A 150 3.04 21.41 -8.93
C SER A 150 4.16 21.51 -9.98
N ARG A 151 5.16 20.63 -9.92
CA ARG A 151 6.27 20.58 -10.88
C ARG A 151 5.89 19.85 -12.18
N TYR A 152 5.19 18.72 -12.05
CA TYR A 152 4.97 17.79 -13.17
C TYR A 152 3.51 17.59 -13.56
N GLY A 153 2.55 18.11 -12.81
CA GLY A 153 1.13 18.03 -13.15
C GLY A 153 0.85 18.72 -14.48
N ALA A 154 0.07 18.06 -15.33
CA ALA A 154 -0.49 18.75 -16.48
C ALA A 154 -1.37 19.91 -15.97
N GLU A 155 -1.30 21.06 -16.62
CA GLU A 155 -2.25 22.14 -16.33
C GLU A 155 -3.66 21.59 -16.55
N ALA A 156 -4.55 21.82 -15.58
CA ALA A 156 -5.93 21.40 -15.72
C ALA A 156 -6.47 22.01 -17.01
N ARG A 157 -6.86 21.15 -17.96
CA ARG A 157 -7.76 21.57 -19.02
C ARG A 157 -9.08 21.91 -18.33
N VAL A 158 -9.28 23.21 -18.10
CA VAL A 158 -10.60 23.80 -17.87
C VAL A 158 -11.45 23.55 -19.11
#